data_AF-A0A015JFT0-F1
#
_entry.id   AF-A0A015JFT0-F1
#
_cell.length_a   1.000
_cell.length_b   1.000
_cell.length_c   1.000
_cell.angle_alpha   90.00
_cell.angle_beta   90.00
_cell.angle_gamma   90.00
#
_symmetry.space_group_name_H-M   'P 1'
#
loop_
_entity.id
_entity.type
_entity.pdbx_description
1 polymer ?
#
loop_
_entity_poly.entity_id
_entity_poly.type
_entity_poly.pdbx_seq_one_letter_code
_entity_poly.pdbx_strand_id
1 'polypeptide(L)'
;MASEFFSRLSQDLSQLLDDSDDYDVIVKVGENSNTKEFHARSNILRARSPYFKRAFLQNRVTKKDGVYNFIKPNISPIVFEMIIRYMYTGILDLREKASADILELLVASDELLMEELITFVQKYLIENQSDWLQNNFVKVLHTVFQFESCKELQDYCLESICEDPEPFFNSPKFPTLEKNILLGLLKRDDLTMDEIELWNNLIKWGIAQNSELNGKNPTNLNRWNNKDFLTLKNTLDPFISHIRYFNISSKDFHSKVWPFKTVLPEALFEDIVSFYFADIQPKNKLPPRNGKLPVDSIIIKPKHAAILANWTQRSDANARIPKNKYNFNLIYRGNRDGLNINTMRNKCNGQGATIIVIKVKENGTIIGGYNPNGWPYRNNGYYNSYYWINTMESFIFSLGDGKDSKKVKISRVTNGNAIYEHYNANTALNFGNSDLIINGANGTCNKGNYESNIMDINNFSIEEMEIFRFYNN
;
A
#
# COMPACT_ATOMS: atom_id res chain seq x y z
N MET A 1 39.43 18.52 16.42
CA MET A 1 38.05 18.99 16.30
C MET A 1 37.95 19.73 14.99
N ALA A 2 37.08 19.30 14.07
CA ALA A 2 36.87 19.98 12.80
C ALA A 2 35.67 20.92 12.95
N SER A 3 35.82 22.18 12.55
CA SER A 3 34.72 23.15 12.48
C SER A 3 34.25 23.26 11.03
N GLU A 4 32.95 23.15 10.81
CA GLU A 4 32.34 23.17 9.48
C GLU A 4 31.72 24.55 9.20
N PHE A 5 32.06 25.13 8.04
CA PHE A 5 31.58 26.45 7.62
C PHE A 5 30.74 26.38 6.33
N PHE A 6 30.03 25.27 6.12
CA PHE A 6 29.29 25.00 4.89
C PHE A 6 28.14 25.98 4.63
N SER A 7 27.49 26.50 5.67
CA SER A 7 26.40 27.47 5.50
C SER A 7 26.86 28.75 4.83
N ARG A 8 28.03 29.28 5.22
CA ARG A 8 28.57 30.49 4.60
C ARG A 8 29.03 30.22 3.16
N LEU A 9 29.73 29.10 2.94
CA LEU A 9 30.11 28.66 1.59
C LEU A 9 28.90 28.52 0.66
N SER A 10 27.81 27.90 1.13
CA SER A 10 26.56 27.73 0.39
C SER A 10 25.92 29.08 0.03
N GLN A 11 25.91 30.04 0.97
CA GLN A 11 25.43 31.40 0.72
C GLN A 11 26.29 32.13 -0.31
N ASP A 12 27.62 32.05 -0.19
CA ASP A 12 28.55 32.68 -1.12
C ASP A 12 28.37 32.09 -2.54
N LEU A 13 28.20 30.77 -2.68
CA LEU A 13 27.86 30.15 -3.95
C LEU A 13 26.48 30.56 -4.46
N SER A 14 25.47 30.69 -3.61
CA SER A 14 24.13 31.15 -4.01
C SER A 14 24.18 32.54 -4.67
N GLN A 15 24.97 33.46 -4.14
CA GLN A 15 25.11 34.81 -4.72
C GLN A 15 25.66 34.76 -6.14
N LEU A 16 26.54 33.80 -6.41
CA LEU A 16 27.09 33.60 -7.73
C LEU A 16 26.05 33.14 -8.76
N LEU A 17 24.90 32.60 -8.36
CA LEU A 17 23.80 32.22 -9.25
C LEU A 17 22.97 33.45 -9.70
N ASP A 18 22.85 34.44 -8.81
CA ASP A 18 22.11 35.68 -9.06
C ASP A 18 22.98 36.71 -9.82
N ASP A 19 24.29 36.58 -9.72
CA ASP A 19 25.27 37.42 -10.42
C ASP A 19 25.25 37.17 -11.94
N SER A 20 25.24 38.24 -12.72
CA SER A 20 25.33 38.20 -14.18
C SER A 20 26.75 38.00 -14.69
N ASP A 21 27.76 38.09 -13.81
CA ASP A 21 29.16 38.09 -14.20
C ASP A 21 29.77 36.68 -14.20
N ASP A 22 30.69 36.45 -15.14
CA ASP A 22 31.50 35.23 -15.29
C ASP A 22 30.74 33.90 -15.51
N TYR A 23 29.52 33.94 -16.03
CA TYR A 23 28.87 32.71 -16.50
C TYR A 23 29.52 32.21 -17.80
N ASP A 24 29.70 30.90 -17.91
CA ASP A 24 30.19 30.23 -19.12
C ASP A 24 29.17 29.21 -19.66
N VAL A 25 27.99 29.13 -19.06
CA VAL A 25 26.90 28.23 -19.45
C VAL A 25 25.57 28.98 -19.47
N ILE A 26 24.79 28.77 -20.53
CA ILE A 26 23.37 29.12 -20.62
C ILE A 26 22.57 27.82 -20.73
N VAL A 27 21.60 27.64 -19.84
CA VAL A 27 20.62 26.55 -19.91
C VAL A 27 19.26 27.16 -20.22
N LYS A 28 18.77 26.91 -21.43
CA LYS A 28 17.42 27.26 -21.86
C LYS A 28 16.47 26.12 -21.56
N VAL A 29 15.46 26.38 -20.75
CA VAL A 29 14.49 25.36 -20.31
C VAL A 29 13.07 25.74 -20.72
N GLY A 30 12.19 24.74 -20.73
CA GLY A 30 10.78 24.87 -21.08
C GLY A 30 10.51 24.92 -22.59
N GLU A 31 9.22 24.88 -22.94
CA GLU A 31 8.73 24.94 -24.31
C GLU A 31 7.72 26.07 -24.51
N ASN A 32 7.53 26.44 -25.79
CA ASN A 32 6.53 27.42 -26.23
C ASN A 32 6.69 28.77 -25.52
N SER A 33 5.62 29.27 -24.90
CA SER A 33 5.61 30.55 -24.17
C SER A 33 6.20 30.47 -22.76
N ASN A 34 6.46 29.27 -22.22
CA ASN A 34 6.99 29.09 -20.87
C ASN A 34 8.48 28.70 -20.90
N THR A 35 9.30 29.58 -21.48
CA THR A 35 10.75 29.37 -21.57
C THR A 35 11.48 30.32 -20.62
N LYS A 36 12.59 29.85 -20.04
CA LYS A 36 13.48 30.67 -19.21
C LYS A 36 14.92 30.28 -19.48
N GLU A 37 15.80 31.27 -19.47
CA GLU A 37 17.25 31.07 -19.59
C GLU A 37 17.88 31.22 -18.20
N PHE A 38 18.79 30.30 -17.90
CA PHE A 38 19.53 30.27 -16.65
C PHE A 38 21.02 30.37 -16.96
N HIS A 39 21.69 31.32 -16.32
CA HIS A 39 23.12 31.51 -16.43
C HIS A 39 23.81 30.72 -15.30
N ALA A 40 24.85 29.96 -15.66
CA ALA A 40 25.51 29.06 -14.72
C ALA A 40 27.00 28.92 -15.01
N ARG A 41 27.72 28.28 -14.06
CA ARG A 41 29.15 27.97 -14.18
C ARG A 41 29.37 26.49 -14.40
N SER A 42 30.14 26.15 -15.43
CA SER A 42 30.39 24.79 -15.87
C SER A 42 31.09 23.95 -14.79
N ASN A 43 31.99 24.54 -14.00
CA ASN A 43 32.68 23.85 -12.92
C ASN A 43 31.72 23.32 -11.83
N ILE A 44 30.73 24.12 -11.41
CA ILE A 44 29.71 23.73 -10.43
C ILE A 44 28.83 22.62 -11.02
N LEU A 45 28.29 22.82 -12.23
CA LEU A 45 27.43 21.82 -12.88
C LEU A 45 28.15 20.47 -13.06
N ARG A 46 29.41 20.48 -13.49
CA ARG A 46 30.24 19.27 -13.65
C ARG A 46 30.54 18.57 -12.33
N ALA A 47 30.66 19.33 -11.24
CA ALA A 47 30.91 18.76 -9.92
C ALA A 47 29.65 18.12 -9.33
N ARG A 48 28.47 18.68 -9.61
CA ARG A 48 27.20 18.29 -8.98
C ARG A 48 26.34 17.33 -9.81
N SER A 49 26.66 17.14 -11.09
CA SER A 49 25.88 16.27 -11.98
C SER A 49 26.79 15.48 -12.93
N PRO A 50 26.72 14.13 -12.89
CA PRO A 50 27.38 13.27 -13.87
C PRO A 50 26.94 13.56 -15.31
N TYR A 51 25.67 13.93 -15.52
CA TYR A 51 25.16 14.31 -16.84
C TYR A 51 25.96 15.50 -17.40
N PHE A 52 26.03 16.60 -16.65
CA PHE A 52 26.77 17.78 -17.07
C PHE A 52 28.25 17.45 -17.25
N LYS A 53 28.88 16.73 -16.30
CA LYS A 53 30.27 16.26 -16.42
C LYS A 53 30.56 15.58 -17.76
N ARG A 54 29.70 14.63 -18.17
CA ARG A 54 29.82 13.92 -19.45
C ARG A 54 29.55 14.83 -20.64
N ALA A 55 28.52 15.67 -20.57
CA ALA A 55 28.14 16.57 -21.64
C ALA A 55 29.28 17.54 -22.02
N PHE A 56 29.96 18.12 -21.02
CA PHE A 56 31.11 19.00 -21.23
C PHE A 56 32.35 18.27 -21.79
N LEU A 57 32.62 17.02 -21.35
CA LEU A 57 33.79 16.26 -21.80
C LEU A 57 33.68 15.75 -23.24
N GLN A 58 32.47 15.45 -23.70
CA GLN A 58 32.25 14.81 -24.99
C GLN A 58 31.96 15.80 -26.14
N ASN A 59 32.14 17.11 -25.92
CA ASN A 59 31.74 18.18 -26.84
C ASN A 59 30.28 18.04 -27.35
N ARG A 60 29.39 17.47 -26.53
CA ARG A 60 27.97 17.27 -26.87
C ARG A 60 27.12 18.54 -26.72
N VAL A 61 27.77 19.69 -26.57
CA VAL A 61 27.15 20.97 -26.23
C VAL A 61 27.60 22.00 -27.25
N THR A 62 26.67 22.81 -27.74
CA THR A 62 27.02 23.89 -28.66
C THR A 62 27.74 24.99 -27.89
N LYS A 63 28.94 25.35 -28.33
CA LYS A 63 29.67 26.50 -27.81
C LYS A 63 29.50 27.66 -28.81
N LYS A 64 28.87 28.74 -28.37
CA LYS A 64 28.72 29.99 -29.16
C LYS A 64 29.36 31.11 -28.36
N ASP A 65 30.26 31.86 -28.99
CA ASP A 65 30.95 33.02 -28.39
C ASP A 65 31.61 32.72 -27.03
N GLY A 66 32.17 31.51 -26.87
CA GLY A 66 32.81 31.08 -25.63
C GLY A 66 31.87 30.47 -24.59
N VAL A 67 30.54 30.56 -24.78
CA VAL A 67 29.51 30.12 -23.84
C VAL A 67 28.89 28.78 -24.27
N TYR A 68 28.76 27.85 -23.33
CA TYR A 68 28.10 26.56 -23.56
C TYR A 68 26.57 26.69 -23.49
N ASN A 69 25.86 26.21 -24.51
CA ASN A 69 24.41 26.31 -24.60
C ASN A 69 23.75 24.94 -24.45
N PHE A 70 22.89 24.80 -23.43
CA PHE A 70 22.04 23.64 -23.21
C PHE A 70 20.58 24.00 -23.49
N ILE A 71 19.87 23.10 -24.17
CA ILE A 71 18.44 23.23 -24.41
C ILE A 71 17.77 22.02 -23.74
N LYS A 72 16.90 22.29 -22.77
CA LYS A 72 16.15 21.30 -21.96
C LYS A 72 14.67 21.62 -22.02
N PRO A 73 14.04 21.42 -23.18
CA PRO A 73 12.68 21.88 -23.41
C PRO A 73 11.67 21.11 -22.53
N ASN A 74 12.00 19.87 -22.19
CA ASN A 74 11.23 18.97 -21.33
C ASN A 74 11.33 19.27 -19.82
N ILE A 75 12.15 20.24 -19.39
CA ILE A 75 12.24 20.65 -17.98
C ILE A 75 11.58 22.02 -17.84
N SER A 76 10.60 22.17 -16.95
CA SER A 76 9.94 23.45 -16.73
C SER A 76 10.88 24.48 -16.06
N PRO A 77 10.60 25.80 -16.16
CA PRO A 77 11.38 26.80 -15.44
C PRO A 77 11.41 26.60 -13.91
N ILE A 78 10.27 26.23 -13.31
CA ILE A 78 10.12 26.03 -11.85
C ILE A 78 10.92 24.80 -11.40
N VAL A 79 10.64 23.65 -12.03
CA VAL A 79 11.62 22.67 -12.51
C VAL A 79 13.09 22.92 -12.18
N PHE A 80 13.71 23.54 -13.18
CA PHE A 80 15.13 23.78 -13.23
C PHE A 80 15.59 24.77 -12.17
N GLU A 81 14.74 25.71 -11.74
CA GLU A 81 15.06 26.63 -10.63
C GLU A 81 15.32 25.88 -9.32
N MET A 82 14.54 24.84 -9.02
CA MET A 82 14.80 23.98 -7.85
C MET A 82 16.14 23.24 -7.99
N ILE A 83 16.40 22.69 -9.19
CA ILE A 83 17.62 21.92 -9.49
C ILE A 83 18.87 22.79 -9.39
N ILE A 84 18.87 23.97 -10.02
CA ILE A 84 20.04 24.83 -10.08
C ILE A 84 20.36 25.40 -8.69
N ARG A 85 19.34 25.78 -7.91
CA ARG A 85 19.53 26.19 -6.51
C ARG A 85 20.09 25.04 -5.68
N TYR A 86 19.58 23.82 -5.84
CA TYR A 86 20.13 22.64 -5.17
C TYR A 86 21.60 22.39 -5.55
N MET A 87 21.97 22.52 -6.83
CA MET A 87 23.37 22.35 -7.25
C MET A 87 24.31 23.35 -6.59
N TYR A 88 23.90 24.61 -6.49
CA TYR A 88 24.74 25.68 -5.96
C TYR A 88 24.81 25.69 -4.43
N THR A 89 23.70 25.37 -3.77
CA THR A 89 23.56 25.60 -2.32
C THR A 89 23.48 24.32 -1.49
N GLY A 90 23.16 23.18 -2.12
CA GLY A 90 22.78 21.95 -1.41
C GLY A 90 21.41 22.04 -0.71
N ILE A 91 20.64 23.11 -0.94
CA ILE A 91 19.34 23.35 -0.30
C ILE A 91 18.23 23.12 -1.32
N LEU A 92 17.23 22.32 -0.94
CA LEU A 92 16.00 22.10 -1.70
C LEU A 92 14.79 22.44 -0.82
N ASP A 93 13.96 23.38 -1.26
CA ASP A 93 12.73 23.77 -0.54
C ASP A 93 11.49 23.38 -1.34
N LEU A 94 10.71 22.44 -0.79
CA LEU A 94 9.53 21.85 -1.42
C LEU A 94 8.21 22.29 -0.76
N ARG A 95 8.24 23.12 0.31
CA ARG A 95 7.06 23.41 1.16
C ARG A 95 5.91 24.08 0.41
N GLU A 96 6.22 24.93 -0.56
CA GLU A 96 5.25 25.69 -1.35
C GLU A 96 5.23 25.26 -2.83
N LYS A 97 5.81 24.10 -3.14
CA LYS A 97 5.86 23.57 -4.51
C LYS A 97 4.67 22.68 -4.78
N ALA A 98 4.08 22.80 -5.97
CA ALA A 98 2.99 21.91 -6.35
C ALA A 98 3.52 20.48 -6.45
N SER A 99 2.75 19.50 -5.98
CA SER A 99 3.15 18.08 -6.00
C SER A 99 3.42 17.58 -7.44
N ALA A 100 2.78 18.19 -8.44
CA ALA A 100 3.08 17.94 -9.85
C ALA A 100 4.49 18.41 -10.25
N ASP A 101 4.93 19.58 -9.80
CA ASP A 101 6.29 20.09 -10.04
C ASP A 101 7.32 19.23 -9.31
N ILE A 102 6.98 18.72 -8.12
CA ILE A 102 7.86 17.81 -7.36
C ILE A 102 7.99 16.46 -8.08
N LEU A 103 6.92 15.96 -8.71
CA LEU A 103 6.99 14.77 -9.56
C LEU A 103 7.84 15.03 -10.82
N GLU A 104 7.71 16.20 -11.46
CA GLU A 104 8.56 16.59 -12.58
C GLU A 104 10.04 16.76 -12.16
N LEU A 105 10.30 17.24 -10.94
CA LEU A 105 11.64 17.30 -10.35
C LEU A 105 12.28 15.91 -10.31
N LEU A 106 11.51 14.87 -9.99
CA LEU A 106 12.01 13.49 -9.99
C LEU A 106 12.48 13.07 -11.39
N VAL A 107 11.69 13.36 -12.43
CA VAL A 107 12.01 13.06 -13.84
C VAL A 107 13.28 13.80 -14.29
N ALA A 108 13.35 15.09 -14.01
CA ALA A 108 14.51 15.91 -14.35
C ALA A 108 15.77 15.46 -13.59
N SER A 109 15.61 14.98 -12.36
CA SER A 109 16.72 14.46 -11.55
C SER A 109 17.28 13.16 -12.13
N ASP A 110 16.43 12.28 -12.66
CA ASP A 110 16.85 11.06 -13.39
C ASP A 110 17.66 11.43 -14.65
N GLU A 111 17.14 12.33 -15.48
CA GLU A 111 17.82 12.78 -16.69
C GLU A 111 19.20 13.41 -16.39
N LEU A 112 19.28 14.18 -15.30
CA LEU A 112 20.52 14.83 -14.88
C LEU A 112 21.41 13.94 -14.00
N LEU A 113 21.03 12.68 -13.80
CA LEU A 113 21.75 11.65 -13.05
C LEU A 113 22.03 12.05 -11.58
N MET A 114 21.02 12.55 -10.88
CA MET A 114 21.09 13.05 -9.49
C MET A 114 20.50 12.07 -8.48
N GLU A 115 21.18 10.97 -8.23
CA GLU A 115 20.70 9.86 -7.37
C GLU A 115 20.30 10.30 -5.95
N GLU A 116 21.08 11.20 -5.33
CA GLU A 116 20.79 11.76 -4.00
C GLU A 116 19.43 12.49 -4.00
N LEU A 117 19.19 13.30 -5.02
CA LEU A 117 17.96 14.08 -5.18
C LEU A 117 16.76 13.17 -5.47
N ILE A 118 16.95 12.16 -6.33
CA ILE A 118 15.92 11.14 -6.63
C ILE A 118 15.48 10.41 -5.36
N THR A 119 16.44 9.98 -4.54
CA THR A 119 16.16 9.28 -3.28
C THR A 119 15.39 10.17 -2.30
N PHE A 120 15.80 11.44 -2.16
CA PHE A 120 15.13 12.38 -1.28
C PHE A 120 13.69 12.69 -1.74
N VAL A 121 13.51 12.98 -3.03
CA VAL A 121 12.21 13.40 -3.58
C VAL A 121 11.18 12.28 -3.50
N GLN A 122 11.57 11.02 -3.74
CA GLN A 122 10.67 9.87 -3.56
C GLN A 122 10.13 9.79 -2.13
N LYS A 123 11.02 9.86 -1.13
CA LYS A 123 10.64 9.84 0.29
C LYS A 123 9.74 11.00 0.65
N TYR A 124 10.08 12.21 0.19
CA TYR A 124 9.26 13.39 0.43
C TYR A 124 7.84 13.21 -0.11
N LEU A 125 7.68 12.73 -1.34
CA LEU A 125 6.37 12.47 -1.95
C LEU A 125 5.56 11.44 -1.14
N ILE A 126 6.21 10.35 -0.72
CA ILE A 126 5.57 9.27 0.06
C ILE A 126 5.11 9.77 1.43
N GLU A 127 5.98 10.50 2.14
CA GLU A 127 5.76 10.88 3.54
C GLU A 127 4.89 12.14 3.69
N ASN A 128 4.96 13.07 2.74
CA ASN A 128 4.36 14.40 2.87
C ASN A 128 3.28 14.70 1.83
N GLN A 129 3.15 13.87 0.78
CA GLN A 129 2.21 14.08 -0.32
C GLN A 129 1.33 12.84 -0.61
N SER A 130 1.15 11.97 0.39
CA SER A 130 0.40 10.71 0.26
C SER A 130 -1.01 10.90 -0.32
N ASP A 131 -1.73 11.92 0.14
CA ASP A 131 -3.11 12.18 -0.31
C ASP A 131 -3.14 12.61 -1.78
N TRP A 132 -2.16 13.41 -2.19
CA TRP A 132 -2.04 13.78 -3.60
C TRP A 132 -1.67 12.57 -4.46
N LEU A 133 -0.77 11.71 -4.00
CA LEU A 133 -0.40 10.47 -4.70
C LEU A 133 -1.61 9.57 -4.91
N GLN A 134 -2.41 9.33 -3.86
CA GLN A 134 -3.60 8.49 -3.94
C GLN A 134 -4.62 8.99 -4.97
N ASN A 135 -4.78 10.31 -5.06
CA ASN A 135 -5.66 10.94 -6.06
C ASN A 135 -5.08 10.97 -7.48
N ASN A 136 -3.79 10.67 -7.66
CA ASN A 136 -3.07 10.82 -8.91
C ASN A 136 -2.25 9.59 -9.33
N PHE A 137 -2.56 8.40 -8.81
CA PHE A 137 -1.80 7.17 -9.11
C PHE A 137 -1.58 6.92 -10.60
N VAL A 138 -2.59 7.12 -11.46
CA VAL A 138 -2.43 6.94 -12.91
C VAL A 138 -1.33 7.86 -13.46
N LYS A 139 -1.37 9.15 -13.13
CA LYS A 139 -0.36 10.14 -13.56
C LYS A 139 1.03 9.79 -13.02
N VAL A 140 1.10 9.46 -11.73
CA VAL A 140 2.36 9.14 -11.05
C VAL A 140 2.98 7.90 -11.67
N LEU A 141 2.22 6.80 -11.79
CA LEU A 141 2.71 5.56 -12.38
C LEU A 141 3.15 5.75 -13.83
N HIS A 142 2.38 6.43 -14.68
CA HIS A 142 2.84 6.76 -16.05
C HIS A 142 4.17 7.51 -16.07
N THR A 143 4.39 8.38 -15.10
CA THR A 143 5.62 9.15 -15.00
C THR A 143 6.78 8.27 -14.54
N VAL A 144 6.61 7.50 -13.46
CA VAL A 144 7.73 6.86 -12.76
C VAL A 144 8.03 5.44 -13.22
N PHE A 145 7.09 4.73 -13.84
CA PHE A 145 7.21 3.30 -14.14
C PHE A 145 8.30 2.99 -15.18
N GLN A 146 8.67 3.96 -16.01
CA GLN A 146 9.78 3.84 -16.96
C GLN A 146 11.17 4.03 -16.33
N PHE A 147 11.25 4.57 -15.11
CA PHE A 147 12.50 4.93 -14.46
C PHE A 147 12.85 3.92 -13.37
N GLU A 148 13.88 3.09 -13.60
CA GLU A 148 14.36 2.10 -12.62
C GLU A 148 14.82 2.75 -11.30
N SER A 149 15.31 3.99 -11.36
CA SER A 149 15.71 4.81 -10.21
C SER A 149 14.54 5.17 -9.28
N CYS A 150 13.30 5.09 -9.77
CA CYS A 150 12.09 5.47 -9.05
C CYS A 150 11.36 4.29 -8.39
N LYS A 151 12.09 3.20 -8.11
CA LYS A 151 11.52 1.95 -7.60
C LYS A 151 10.78 2.10 -6.26
N GLU A 152 11.28 2.93 -5.35
CA GLU A 152 10.66 3.14 -4.02
C GLU A 152 9.25 3.72 -4.16
N LEU A 153 9.08 4.73 -5.03
CA LEU A 153 7.77 5.32 -5.31
C LEU A 153 6.86 4.40 -6.13
N GLN A 154 7.41 3.62 -7.06
CA GLN A 154 6.66 2.60 -7.79
C GLN A 154 6.06 1.55 -6.84
N ASP A 155 6.91 0.98 -5.97
CA ASP A 155 6.52 -0.06 -5.01
C ASP A 155 5.45 0.49 -4.06
N TYR A 156 5.65 1.69 -3.52
CA TYR A 156 4.65 2.37 -2.68
C TYR A 156 3.29 2.51 -3.38
N CYS A 157 3.27 2.98 -4.64
CA CYS A 157 2.02 3.16 -5.38
C CYS A 157 1.32 1.82 -5.63
N LEU A 158 2.05 0.79 -6.07
CA LEU A 158 1.48 -0.53 -6.36
C LEU A 158 0.97 -1.22 -5.10
N GLU A 159 1.70 -1.14 -3.99
CA GLU A 159 1.28 -1.69 -2.69
C GLU A 159 0.04 -0.98 -2.16
N SER A 160 -0.02 0.36 -2.28
CA SER A 160 -1.18 1.15 -1.89
C SER A 160 -2.43 0.75 -2.68
N ILE A 161 -2.30 0.57 -4.00
CA ILE A 161 -3.40 0.11 -4.86
C ILE A 161 -3.81 -1.33 -4.50
N CYS A 162 -2.86 -2.21 -4.20
CA CYS A 162 -3.19 -3.59 -3.83
C CYS A 162 -3.92 -3.67 -2.48
N GLU A 163 -3.58 -2.78 -1.55
CA GLU A 163 -4.22 -2.68 -0.24
C GLU A 163 -5.65 -2.13 -0.30
N ASP A 164 -5.89 -1.08 -1.11
CA ASP A 164 -7.23 -0.53 -1.34
C ASP A 164 -7.46 -0.22 -2.82
N PRO A 165 -7.88 -1.22 -3.61
CA PRO A 165 -7.95 -1.08 -5.07
C PRO A 165 -9.17 -0.29 -5.56
N GLU A 166 -10.23 -0.18 -4.76
CA GLU A 166 -11.51 0.38 -5.22
C GLU A 166 -11.38 1.84 -5.72
N PRO A 167 -10.75 2.77 -4.98
CA PRO A 167 -10.57 4.14 -5.44
C PRO A 167 -9.81 4.23 -6.77
N PHE A 168 -8.80 3.38 -6.96
CA PHE A 168 -7.99 3.35 -8.17
C PHE A 168 -8.80 2.86 -9.37
N PHE A 169 -9.43 1.69 -9.27
CA PHE A 169 -10.18 1.09 -10.38
C PHE A 169 -11.48 1.84 -10.71
N ASN A 170 -12.10 2.51 -9.74
CA ASN A 170 -13.29 3.35 -9.96
C ASN A 170 -12.95 4.74 -10.54
N SER A 171 -11.66 5.11 -10.57
CA SER A 171 -11.23 6.38 -11.13
C SER A 171 -11.57 6.49 -12.61
N PRO A 172 -12.09 7.64 -13.09
CA PRO A 172 -12.32 7.85 -14.53
C PRO A 172 -11.01 7.86 -15.33
N LYS A 173 -9.86 8.01 -14.66
CA LYS A 173 -8.53 7.94 -15.29
C LYS A 173 -8.01 6.51 -15.42
N PHE A 174 -8.55 5.53 -14.69
CA PHE A 174 -8.06 4.15 -14.77
C PHE A 174 -8.03 3.57 -16.20
N PRO A 175 -9.06 3.78 -17.04
CA PRO A 175 -9.04 3.24 -18.39
C PRO A 175 -7.91 3.78 -19.29
N THR A 176 -7.22 4.85 -18.89
CA THR A 176 -6.05 5.40 -19.61
C THR A 176 -4.72 4.78 -19.15
N LEU A 177 -4.73 3.86 -18.18
CA LEU A 177 -3.52 3.24 -17.65
C LEU A 177 -2.76 2.47 -18.75
N GLU A 178 -1.44 2.58 -18.76
CA GLU A 178 -0.63 1.89 -19.75
C GLU A 178 -0.63 0.38 -19.54
N LYS A 179 -0.57 -0.36 -20.66
CA LYS A 179 -0.59 -1.82 -20.72
C LYS A 179 0.39 -2.47 -19.73
N ASN A 180 1.64 -2.01 -19.70
CA ASN A 180 2.69 -2.63 -18.88
C ASN A 180 2.44 -2.45 -17.38
N ILE A 181 1.88 -1.29 -16.99
CA ILE A 181 1.55 -0.99 -15.60
C ILE A 181 0.38 -1.85 -15.14
N LEU A 182 -0.68 -1.94 -15.95
CA LEU A 182 -1.81 -2.81 -15.66
C LEU A 182 -1.37 -4.28 -15.56
N LEU A 183 -0.47 -4.71 -16.45
CA LEU A 183 0.04 -6.08 -16.46
C LEU A 183 0.83 -6.38 -15.19
N GLY A 184 1.65 -5.42 -14.73
CA GLY A 184 2.34 -5.51 -13.44
C GLY A 184 1.36 -5.68 -12.29
N LEU A 185 0.29 -4.88 -12.26
CA LEU A 185 -0.74 -4.96 -11.21
C LEU A 185 -1.50 -6.30 -11.23
N LEU A 186 -1.89 -6.80 -12.41
CA LEU A 186 -2.60 -8.07 -12.54
C LEU A 186 -1.72 -9.29 -12.19
N LYS A 187 -0.39 -9.18 -12.19
CA LYS A 187 0.48 -10.28 -11.74
C LYS A 187 0.53 -10.44 -10.22
N ARG A 188 0.15 -9.42 -9.44
CA ARG A 188 0.34 -9.36 -7.99
C ARG A 188 -0.66 -10.20 -7.17
N ASP A 189 -0.18 -11.17 -6.41
CA ASP A 189 -1.04 -12.01 -5.56
C ASP A 189 -1.71 -11.25 -4.40
N ASP A 190 -1.13 -10.14 -3.99
CA ASP A 190 -1.59 -9.32 -2.86
C ASP A 190 -2.65 -8.26 -3.23
N LEU A 191 -3.07 -8.18 -4.49
CA LEU A 191 -4.17 -7.32 -4.92
C LEU A 191 -5.49 -7.77 -4.29
N THR A 192 -6.00 -6.97 -3.34
CA THR A 192 -7.20 -7.29 -2.55
C THR A 192 -8.51 -6.98 -3.29
N MET A 193 -8.80 -7.70 -4.38
CA MET A 193 -10.00 -7.49 -5.18
C MET A 193 -10.66 -8.83 -5.52
N ASP A 194 -12.00 -8.86 -5.55
CA ASP A 194 -12.73 -10.04 -6.03
C ASP A 194 -12.37 -10.25 -7.51
N GLU A 195 -12.00 -11.48 -7.89
CA GLU A 195 -11.50 -11.75 -9.25
C GLU A 195 -12.52 -11.37 -10.34
N ILE A 196 -13.81 -11.42 -10.02
CA ILE A 196 -14.85 -10.97 -10.95
C ILE A 196 -14.87 -9.46 -11.13
N GLU A 197 -14.57 -8.68 -10.10
CA GLU A 197 -14.45 -7.23 -10.20
C GLU A 197 -13.23 -6.87 -11.05
N LEU A 198 -12.12 -7.58 -10.85
CA LEU A 198 -10.92 -7.43 -11.67
C LEU A 198 -11.19 -7.72 -13.15
N TRP A 199 -11.91 -8.81 -13.45
CA TRP A 199 -12.36 -9.12 -14.80
C TRP A 199 -13.20 -7.99 -15.41
N ASN A 200 -14.19 -7.49 -14.68
CA ASN A 200 -15.05 -6.40 -15.17
C ASN A 200 -14.24 -5.13 -15.48
N ASN A 201 -13.26 -4.80 -14.63
CA ASN A 201 -12.38 -3.66 -14.84
C ASN A 201 -11.43 -3.88 -16.02
N LEU A 202 -10.94 -5.10 -16.24
CA LEU A 202 -10.14 -5.45 -17.40
C LEU A 202 -10.94 -5.29 -18.71
N ILE A 203 -12.21 -5.72 -18.74
CA ILE A 203 -13.09 -5.49 -19.89
C ILE A 203 -13.29 -3.99 -20.15
N LYS A 204 -13.59 -3.20 -19.10
CA LYS A 204 -13.75 -1.74 -19.23
C LYS A 204 -12.47 -1.08 -19.78
N TRP A 205 -11.31 -1.47 -19.26
CA TRP A 205 -10.02 -0.99 -19.74
C TRP A 205 -9.80 -1.38 -21.21
N GLY A 206 -10.01 -2.65 -21.57
CA GLY A 206 -9.83 -3.12 -22.95
C GLY A 206 -10.71 -2.41 -23.96
N ILE A 207 -11.96 -2.08 -23.60
CA ILE A 207 -12.85 -1.27 -24.44
C ILE A 207 -12.28 0.15 -24.63
N ALA A 208 -11.85 0.80 -23.55
CA ALA A 208 -11.35 2.18 -23.60
C ALA A 208 -10.03 2.34 -24.38
N GLN A 209 -9.22 1.28 -24.47
CA GLN A 209 -7.97 1.27 -25.24
C GLN A 209 -8.19 1.24 -26.76
N ASN A 210 -9.41 0.96 -27.23
CA ASN A 210 -9.72 0.81 -28.64
C ASN A 210 -10.80 1.78 -29.08
N SER A 211 -10.44 2.76 -29.92
CA SER A 211 -11.39 3.73 -30.47
C SER A 211 -12.54 3.08 -31.26
N GLU A 212 -12.30 1.91 -31.87
CA GLU A 212 -13.33 1.11 -32.56
C GLU A 212 -14.43 0.59 -31.61
N LEU A 213 -14.13 0.47 -30.32
CA LEU A 213 -15.06 -0.01 -29.29
C LEU A 213 -15.74 1.13 -28.53
N ASN A 214 -15.53 2.39 -28.95
CA ASN A 214 -16.16 3.55 -28.31
C ASN A 214 -17.70 3.42 -28.31
N GLY A 215 -18.30 3.62 -27.14
CA GLY A 215 -19.74 3.50 -26.94
C GLY A 215 -20.27 2.06 -26.84
N LYS A 216 -19.40 1.04 -26.90
CA LYS A 216 -19.79 -0.35 -26.60
C LYS A 216 -20.05 -0.48 -25.09
N ASN A 217 -21.19 -1.09 -24.75
CA ASN A 217 -21.52 -1.38 -23.37
C ASN A 217 -21.22 -2.86 -23.08
N PRO A 218 -20.33 -3.18 -22.13
CA PRO A 218 -20.02 -4.56 -21.78
C PRO A 218 -21.19 -5.32 -21.12
N THR A 219 -22.23 -4.63 -20.66
CA THR A 219 -23.44 -5.27 -20.10
C THR A 219 -24.55 -5.49 -21.13
N ASN A 220 -24.39 -5.00 -22.37
CA ASN A 220 -25.35 -5.21 -23.46
C ASN A 220 -24.63 -5.51 -24.78
N LEU A 221 -24.54 -6.80 -25.10
CA LEU A 221 -23.78 -7.28 -26.25
C LEU A 221 -24.54 -7.23 -27.59
N ASN A 222 -25.78 -6.74 -27.62
CA ASN A 222 -26.58 -6.70 -28.86
C ASN A 222 -25.96 -5.84 -29.97
N ARG A 223 -25.09 -4.91 -29.59
CA ARG A 223 -24.36 -4.02 -30.52
C ARG A 223 -22.96 -4.51 -30.86
N TRP A 224 -22.58 -5.70 -30.40
CA TRP A 224 -21.26 -6.29 -30.67
C TRP A 224 -21.30 -7.17 -31.91
N ASN A 225 -20.27 -7.07 -32.72
CA ASN A 225 -20.02 -7.93 -33.88
C ASN A 225 -18.70 -8.69 -33.70
N ASN A 226 -18.40 -9.61 -34.62
CA ASN A 226 -17.20 -10.44 -34.55
C ASN A 226 -15.89 -9.63 -34.57
N LYS A 227 -15.85 -8.50 -35.30
CA LYS A 227 -14.68 -7.62 -35.33
C LYS A 227 -14.46 -6.98 -33.95
N ASP A 228 -15.52 -6.54 -33.28
CA ASP A 228 -15.43 -5.95 -31.94
C ASP A 228 -14.81 -6.93 -30.94
N PHE A 229 -15.26 -8.19 -30.95
CA PHE A 229 -14.69 -9.24 -30.09
C PHE A 229 -13.24 -9.54 -30.44
N LEU A 230 -12.88 -9.54 -31.73
CA LEU A 230 -11.50 -9.76 -32.17
C LEU A 230 -10.57 -8.62 -31.72
N THR A 231 -11.02 -7.36 -31.84
CA THR A 231 -10.28 -6.18 -31.36
C THR A 231 -10.05 -6.30 -29.85
N LEU A 232 -11.10 -6.61 -29.07
CA LEU A 232 -10.97 -6.79 -27.62
C LEU A 232 -10.05 -7.97 -27.26
N LYS A 233 -10.16 -9.09 -27.97
CA LYS A 233 -9.29 -10.27 -27.81
C LYS A 233 -7.81 -9.89 -27.92
N ASN A 234 -7.43 -9.20 -28.99
CA ASN A 234 -6.05 -8.82 -29.24
C ASN A 234 -5.51 -7.88 -28.14
N THR A 235 -6.36 -6.99 -27.61
CA THR A 235 -5.98 -6.08 -26.52
C THR A 235 -5.82 -6.81 -25.19
N LEU A 236 -6.70 -7.79 -24.90
CA LEU A 236 -6.73 -8.48 -23.61
C LEU A 236 -5.80 -9.69 -23.53
N ASP A 237 -5.35 -10.24 -24.66
CA ASP A 237 -4.47 -11.41 -24.75
C ASP A 237 -3.33 -11.44 -23.72
N PRO A 238 -2.56 -10.34 -23.48
CA PRO A 238 -1.47 -10.33 -22.50
C PRO A 238 -1.91 -10.51 -21.05
N PHE A 239 -3.19 -10.29 -20.76
CA PHE A 239 -3.77 -10.29 -19.41
C PHE A 239 -4.56 -11.56 -19.11
N ILE A 240 -5.03 -12.28 -20.14
CA ILE A 240 -5.94 -13.41 -20.00
C ILE A 240 -5.38 -14.47 -19.05
N SER A 241 -4.08 -14.78 -19.17
CA SER A 241 -3.41 -15.78 -18.34
C SER A 241 -3.21 -15.36 -16.87
N HIS A 242 -3.43 -14.09 -16.54
CA HIS A 242 -3.27 -13.54 -15.19
C HIS A 242 -4.58 -13.45 -14.40
N ILE A 243 -5.70 -13.83 -15.02
CA ILE A 243 -7.01 -13.91 -14.38
C ILE A 243 -7.20 -15.30 -13.75
N ARG A 244 -7.62 -15.34 -12.48
CA ARG A 244 -7.88 -16.57 -11.71
C ARG A 244 -9.33 -17.05 -11.94
N TYR A 245 -9.66 -17.50 -13.16
CA TYR A 245 -11.03 -17.88 -13.54
C TYR A 245 -11.70 -18.89 -12.59
N PHE A 246 -10.93 -19.82 -12.03
CA PHE A 246 -11.40 -20.84 -11.08
C PHE A 246 -11.72 -20.29 -9.69
N ASN A 247 -11.54 -18.98 -9.49
CA ASN A 247 -11.86 -18.26 -8.26
C ASN A 247 -13.11 -17.40 -8.39
N ILE A 248 -13.68 -17.31 -9.60
CA ILE A 248 -14.96 -16.68 -9.91
C ILE A 248 -16.09 -17.64 -9.49
N SER A 249 -17.29 -17.14 -9.19
CA SER A 249 -18.44 -18.01 -8.92
C SER A 249 -19.01 -18.57 -10.23
N SER A 250 -19.63 -19.75 -10.23
CA SER A 250 -20.30 -20.29 -11.45
C SER A 250 -21.36 -19.33 -12.01
N LYS A 251 -22.10 -18.65 -11.12
CA LYS A 251 -23.07 -17.61 -11.45
C LYS A 251 -22.43 -16.41 -12.16
N ASP A 252 -21.32 -15.91 -11.62
CA ASP A 252 -20.59 -14.78 -12.22
C ASP A 252 -19.89 -15.20 -13.52
N PHE A 253 -19.34 -16.40 -13.60
CA PHE A 253 -18.79 -16.95 -14.83
C PHE A 253 -19.83 -16.93 -15.94
N HIS A 254 -21.02 -17.51 -15.71
CA HIS A 254 -22.10 -17.52 -16.69
C HIS A 254 -22.59 -16.11 -17.08
N SER A 255 -22.73 -15.20 -16.11
CA SER A 255 -23.33 -13.88 -16.38
C SER A 255 -22.36 -12.83 -16.91
N LYS A 256 -21.05 -12.94 -16.63
CA LYS A 256 -20.08 -11.86 -16.90
C LYS A 256 -18.84 -12.30 -17.68
N VAL A 257 -18.44 -13.57 -17.62
CA VAL A 257 -17.27 -14.09 -18.36
C VAL A 257 -17.70 -14.78 -19.65
N TRP A 258 -18.68 -15.69 -19.57
CA TRP A 258 -19.25 -16.42 -20.70
C TRP A 258 -19.68 -15.54 -21.89
N PRO A 259 -20.28 -14.34 -21.68
CA PRO A 259 -20.64 -13.46 -22.80
C PRO A 259 -19.45 -13.04 -23.67
N PHE A 260 -18.22 -13.10 -23.14
CA PHE A 260 -16.97 -12.80 -23.81
C PHE A 260 -16.14 -14.05 -24.13
N LYS A 261 -16.76 -15.25 -24.20
CA LYS A 261 -16.03 -16.52 -24.47
C LYS A 261 -15.13 -16.49 -25.70
N THR A 262 -15.45 -15.70 -26.73
CA THR A 262 -14.66 -15.55 -27.95
C THR A 262 -13.35 -14.78 -27.75
N VAL A 263 -13.24 -14.02 -26.67
CA VAL A 263 -12.03 -13.29 -26.23
C VAL A 263 -11.03 -14.28 -25.62
N LEU A 264 -11.50 -15.37 -25.03
CA LEU A 264 -10.66 -16.36 -24.37
C LEU A 264 -10.07 -17.35 -25.39
N PRO A 265 -8.85 -17.88 -25.15
CA PRO A 265 -8.34 -19.05 -25.85
C PRO A 265 -9.30 -20.24 -25.66
N GLU A 266 -9.54 -20.99 -26.73
CA GLU A 266 -10.50 -22.11 -26.74
C GLU A 266 -10.18 -23.16 -25.67
N ALA A 267 -8.92 -23.61 -25.58
CA ALA A 267 -8.48 -24.57 -24.57
C ALA A 267 -8.70 -24.05 -23.13
N LEU A 268 -8.47 -22.76 -22.88
CA LEU A 268 -8.72 -22.17 -21.57
C LEU A 268 -10.23 -22.15 -21.26
N PHE A 269 -11.06 -21.81 -22.24
CA PHE A 269 -12.51 -21.80 -22.06
C PHE A 269 -13.04 -23.21 -21.77
N GLU A 270 -12.56 -24.22 -22.48
CA GLU A 270 -12.89 -25.63 -22.22
C GLU A 270 -12.47 -26.10 -20.83
N ASP A 271 -11.29 -25.71 -20.35
CA ASP A 271 -10.83 -26.00 -18.98
C ASP A 271 -11.76 -25.36 -17.94
N ILE A 272 -12.18 -24.11 -18.16
CA ILE A 272 -13.11 -23.40 -17.26
C ILE A 272 -14.48 -24.09 -17.24
N VAL A 273 -15.00 -24.46 -18.42
CA VAL A 273 -16.26 -25.21 -18.54
C VAL A 273 -16.17 -26.56 -17.81
N SER A 274 -15.09 -27.31 -18.04
CA SER A 274 -14.86 -28.60 -17.41
C SER A 274 -14.81 -28.49 -15.89
N PHE A 275 -14.21 -27.43 -15.35
CA PHE A 275 -14.19 -27.16 -13.91
C PHE A 275 -15.60 -26.93 -13.34
N TYR A 276 -16.44 -26.12 -13.99
CA TYR A 276 -17.77 -25.79 -13.45
C TYR A 276 -18.87 -26.83 -13.72
N PHE A 277 -18.75 -27.61 -14.80
CA PHE A 277 -19.81 -28.52 -15.25
C PHE A 277 -19.48 -30.00 -15.09
N ALA A 278 -18.20 -30.36 -14.96
CA ALA A 278 -17.75 -31.74 -14.83
C ALA A 278 -16.84 -31.99 -13.62
N ASP A 279 -16.66 -30.99 -12.75
CA ASP A 279 -15.79 -31.02 -11.55
C ASP A 279 -14.34 -31.43 -11.83
N ILE A 280 -13.87 -31.25 -13.07
CA ILE A 280 -12.50 -31.58 -13.48
C ILE A 280 -11.54 -30.50 -12.97
N GLN A 281 -10.53 -30.91 -12.20
CA GLN A 281 -9.54 -29.97 -11.67
C GLN A 281 -8.56 -29.50 -12.76
N PRO A 282 -8.37 -28.18 -12.94
CA PRO A 282 -7.45 -27.63 -13.93
C PRO A 282 -5.98 -27.83 -13.52
N LYS A 283 -5.11 -28.09 -14.50
CA LYS A 283 -3.67 -28.30 -14.26
C LYS A 283 -2.92 -27.00 -13.93
N ASN A 284 -3.30 -25.89 -14.54
CA ASN A 284 -2.60 -24.60 -14.44
C ASN A 284 -3.38 -23.56 -13.62
N LYS A 285 -3.82 -23.94 -12.42
CA LYS A 285 -4.55 -23.04 -11.52
C LYS A 285 -3.60 -22.06 -10.85
N LEU A 286 -3.75 -20.77 -11.17
CA LEU A 286 -3.11 -19.71 -10.39
C LEU A 286 -3.62 -19.72 -8.93
N PRO A 287 -2.77 -19.42 -7.95
CA PRO A 287 -3.20 -19.31 -6.56
C PRO A 287 -4.24 -18.19 -6.42
N PRO A 288 -5.21 -18.28 -5.49
CA PRO A 288 -6.14 -17.18 -5.20
C PRO A 288 -5.41 -15.87 -4.87
N ARG A 289 -6.00 -14.71 -5.21
CA ARG A 289 -5.60 -13.44 -4.59
C ARG A 289 -6.16 -13.34 -3.18
N ASN A 290 -5.52 -12.51 -2.36
CA ASN A 290 -5.98 -12.18 -1.02
C ASN A 290 -7.40 -11.57 -1.07
N GLY A 291 -8.37 -12.23 -0.44
CA GLY A 291 -9.75 -11.74 -0.39
C GLY A 291 -9.92 -10.60 0.61
N LYS A 292 -10.87 -9.70 0.37
CA LYS A 292 -11.30 -8.70 1.37
C LYS A 292 -12.16 -9.37 2.44
N LEU A 293 -11.82 -9.16 3.71
CA LEU A 293 -12.75 -9.41 4.81
C LEU A 293 -13.20 -8.05 5.38
N PRO A 294 -14.44 -7.61 5.10
CA PRO A 294 -14.90 -6.31 5.55
C PRO A 294 -14.92 -6.25 7.09
N VAL A 295 -14.44 -5.13 7.63
CA VAL A 295 -14.37 -4.89 9.07
C VAL A 295 -14.67 -3.42 9.35
N ASP A 296 -15.58 -3.14 10.30
CA ASP A 296 -15.79 -1.79 10.83
C ASP A 296 -14.73 -1.52 11.91
N SER A 297 -13.57 -1.04 11.47
CA SER A 297 -12.43 -0.78 12.34
C SER A 297 -11.71 0.50 11.93
N ILE A 298 -11.30 1.27 12.93
CA ILE A 298 -10.40 2.42 12.74
C ILE A 298 -8.93 2.05 13.03
N ILE A 299 -8.66 0.85 13.57
CA ILE A 299 -7.31 0.37 13.87
C ILE A 299 -6.79 -0.57 12.78
N ILE A 300 -7.62 -1.51 12.32
CA ILE A 300 -7.25 -2.55 11.34
C ILE A 300 -7.98 -2.38 10.01
N LYS A 301 -7.31 -2.80 8.94
CA LYS A 301 -7.85 -2.83 7.58
C LYS A 301 -8.35 -4.23 7.21
N PRO A 302 -9.13 -4.40 6.12
CA PRO A 302 -9.60 -5.70 5.66
C PRO A 302 -8.51 -6.77 5.52
N LYS A 303 -7.30 -6.40 5.10
CA LYS A 303 -6.13 -7.31 5.02
C LYS A 303 -5.76 -7.90 6.38
N HIS A 304 -5.79 -7.07 7.44
CA HIS A 304 -5.49 -7.51 8.80
C HIS A 304 -6.60 -8.43 9.32
N ALA A 305 -7.87 -8.08 9.07
CA ALA A 305 -8.99 -8.93 9.46
C ALA A 305 -8.92 -10.32 8.79
N ALA A 306 -8.48 -10.38 7.52
CA ALA A 306 -8.22 -11.63 6.83
C ALA A 306 -7.10 -12.45 7.52
N ILE A 307 -5.94 -11.84 7.82
CA ILE A 307 -4.84 -12.52 8.54
C ILE A 307 -5.33 -13.10 9.87
N LEU A 308 -6.04 -12.30 10.67
CA LEU A 308 -6.54 -12.71 11.98
C LEU A 308 -7.52 -13.88 11.86
N ALA A 309 -8.44 -13.83 10.89
CA ALA A 309 -9.38 -14.91 10.63
C ALA A 309 -8.66 -16.21 10.19
N ASN A 310 -7.65 -16.13 9.33
CA ASN A 310 -6.83 -17.29 8.93
C ASN A 310 -6.13 -17.93 10.13
N TRP A 311 -5.56 -17.10 11.02
CA TRP A 311 -4.91 -17.59 12.22
C TRP A 311 -5.85 -18.29 13.19
N THR A 312 -7.15 -17.94 13.23
CA THR A 312 -8.14 -18.71 14.00
C THR A 312 -8.33 -20.14 13.50
N GLN A 313 -8.00 -20.41 12.23
CA GLN A 313 -8.09 -21.73 11.61
C GLN A 313 -6.74 -22.43 11.47
N ARG A 314 -5.68 -21.88 12.10
CA ARG A 314 -4.28 -22.33 11.93
C ARG A 314 -3.86 -22.41 10.45
N SER A 315 -4.47 -21.58 9.60
CA SER A 315 -4.13 -21.46 8.18
C SER A 315 -3.02 -20.43 7.97
N ASP A 316 -2.36 -20.49 6.81
CA ASP A 316 -1.40 -19.46 6.39
C ASP A 316 -2.05 -18.06 6.44
N ALA A 317 -1.28 -17.05 6.86
CA ALA A 317 -1.77 -15.67 7.01
C ALA A 317 -2.39 -15.13 5.71
N ASN A 318 -1.89 -15.56 4.56
CA ASN A 318 -2.31 -15.16 3.23
C ASN A 318 -3.27 -16.17 2.58
N ALA A 319 -3.79 -17.15 3.32
CA ALA A 319 -4.77 -18.08 2.78
C ALA A 319 -6.06 -17.34 2.36
N ARG A 320 -6.71 -17.80 1.28
CA ARG A 320 -7.97 -17.21 0.83
C ARG A 320 -9.05 -17.44 1.89
N ILE A 321 -9.72 -16.35 2.26
CA ILE A 321 -10.96 -16.41 3.02
C ILE A 321 -12.13 -16.17 2.08
N PRO A 322 -13.15 -17.07 2.08
CA PRO A 322 -14.39 -16.80 1.36
C PRO A 322 -15.06 -15.54 1.92
N LYS A 323 -15.55 -14.69 1.01
CA LYS A 323 -16.31 -13.49 1.37
C LYS A 323 -17.47 -13.89 2.29
N ASN A 324 -17.64 -13.13 3.37
CA ASN A 324 -18.67 -13.37 4.39
C ASN A 324 -18.55 -14.71 5.14
N LYS A 325 -17.41 -15.41 5.10
CA LYS A 325 -17.23 -16.59 5.96
C LYS A 325 -17.19 -16.19 7.43
N TYR A 326 -16.38 -15.19 7.77
CA TYR A 326 -16.26 -14.71 9.15
C TYR A 326 -16.80 -13.29 9.29
N ASN A 327 -17.29 -12.98 10.49
CA ASN A 327 -17.72 -11.64 10.85
C ASN A 327 -16.90 -11.11 12.02
N PHE A 328 -16.54 -9.84 11.91
CA PHE A 328 -15.96 -9.03 12.98
C PHE A 328 -17.03 -8.04 13.41
N ASN A 329 -17.83 -8.41 14.40
CA ASN A 329 -18.87 -7.52 14.94
C ASN A 329 -18.26 -6.66 16.06
N LEU A 330 -18.10 -5.37 15.81
CA LEU A 330 -17.51 -4.42 16.76
C LEU A 330 -18.42 -4.22 17.98
N ILE A 331 -17.99 -4.72 19.13
CA ILE A 331 -18.73 -4.63 20.40
C ILE A 331 -18.22 -3.52 21.32
N TYR A 332 -16.97 -3.08 21.14
CA TYR A 332 -16.32 -2.04 21.95
C TYR A 332 -15.36 -1.21 21.11
N ARG A 333 -15.36 0.11 21.30
CA ARG A 333 -14.36 1.05 20.75
C ARG A 333 -13.97 2.05 21.83
N GLY A 334 -12.68 2.21 22.10
CA GLY A 334 -12.16 3.00 23.22
C GLY A 334 -12.60 4.46 23.18
N ASN A 335 -12.55 5.13 22.03
CA ASN A 335 -13.06 6.51 21.90
C ASN A 335 -14.58 6.67 22.11
N ARG A 336 -15.36 5.59 21.91
CA ARG A 336 -16.82 5.58 22.03
C ARG A 336 -17.28 5.21 23.44
N ASP A 337 -16.66 4.17 23.99
CA ASP A 337 -17.08 3.51 25.23
C ASP A 337 -16.18 3.88 26.44
N GLY A 338 -15.02 4.50 26.20
CA GLY A 338 -14.04 4.90 27.21
C GLY A 338 -13.11 3.76 27.66
N LEU A 339 -11.82 4.08 27.87
CA LEU A 339 -10.78 3.12 28.28
C LEU A 339 -10.79 2.80 29.79
N ASN A 340 -11.93 2.33 30.30
CA ASN A 340 -12.06 1.91 31.70
C ASN A 340 -12.36 0.41 31.84
N ILE A 341 -11.86 -0.17 32.93
CA ILE A 341 -11.88 -1.63 33.17
C ILE A 341 -13.32 -2.18 33.16
N ASN A 342 -14.24 -1.52 33.86
CA ASN A 342 -15.60 -2.04 34.03
C ASN A 342 -16.38 -2.06 32.72
N THR A 343 -16.27 -1.01 31.90
CA THR A 343 -16.92 -0.98 30.59
C THR A 343 -16.40 -2.09 29.68
N MET A 344 -15.07 -2.30 29.63
CA MET A 344 -14.47 -3.38 28.84
C MET A 344 -15.01 -4.75 29.27
N ARG A 345 -14.97 -5.04 30.58
CA ARG A 345 -15.48 -6.31 31.12
C ARG A 345 -16.95 -6.53 30.77
N ASN A 346 -17.79 -5.51 30.97
CA ASN A 346 -19.23 -5.59 30.70
C ASN A 346 -19.54 -5.84 29.23
N LYS A 347 -18.82 -5.21 28.31
CA LYS A 347 -19.02 -5.39 26.86
C LYS A 347 -18.56 -6.75 26.37
N CYS A 348 -17.49 -7.30 26.95
CA CYS A 348 -16.96 -8.62 26.60
C CYS A 348 -17.72 -9.80 27.21
N ASN A 349 -18.40 -9.57 28.34
CA ASN A 349 -19.08 -10.63 29.08
C ASN A 349 -20.13 -11.34 28.20
N GLY A 350 -20.04 -12.66 28.10
CA GLY A 350 -21.00 -13.49 27.38
C GLY A 350 -20.99 -13.36 25.85
N GLN A 351 -20.02 -12.67 25.24
CA GLN A 351 -20.00 -12.47 23.78
C GLN A 351 -19.50 -13.70 22.98
N GLY A 352 -18.92 -14.69 23.65
CA GLY A 352 -18.26 -15.83 23.00
C GLY A 352 -16.89 -15.44 22.46
N ALA A 353 -16.49 -16.02 21.32
CA ALA A 353 -15.19 -15.78 20.73
C ALA A 353 -14.97 -14.28 20.44
N THR A 354 -13.81 -13.75 20.84
CA THR A 354 -13.48 -12.33 20.73
C THR A 354 -12.07 -12.11 20.18
N ILE A 355 -11.92 -11.10 19.33
CA ILE A 355 -10.64 -10.57 18.87
C ILE A 355 -10.50 -9.17 19.44
N ILE A 356 -9.40 -8.93 20.13
CA ILE A 356 -9.02 -7.64 20.70
C ILE A 356 -7.93 -7.05 19.83
N VAL A 357 -8.05 -5.77 19.50
CA VAL A 357 -7.09 -5.01 18.70
C VAL A 357 -6.78 -3.70 19.42
N ILE A 358 -5.50 -3.38 19.57
CA ILE A 358 -5.02 -2.24 20.34
C ILE A 358 -3.97 -1.50 19.51
N LYS A 359 -4.11 -0.17 19.43
CA LYS A 359 -3.08 0.71 18.90
C LYS A 359 -2.27 1.29 20.05
N VAL A 360 -0.97 1.00 20.05
CA VAL A 360 -0.01 1.46 21.07
C VAL A 360 0.37 2.91 20.83
N LYS A 361 0.26 3.75 21.86
CA LYS A 361 0.48 5.21 21.75
C LYS A 361 1.93 5.60 21.47
N GLU A 362 2.87 4.84 22.01
CA GLU A 362 4.30 5.18 21.98
C GLU A 362 4.91 5.03 20.58
N ASN A 363 4.44 4.05 19.79
CA ASN A 363 5.05 3.70 18.51
C ASN A 363 4.05 3.37 17.40
N GLY A 364 2.74 3.47 17.66
CA GLY A 364 1.69 3.15 16.68
C GLY A 364 1.54 1.66 16.37
N THR A 365 2.25 0.76 17.06
CA THR A 365 2.16 -0.68 16.81
C THR A 365 0.77 -1.18 17.14
N ILE A 366 0.22 -2.01 16.26
CA ILE A 366 -1.06 -2.68 16.45
C ILE A 366 -0.81 -4.05 17.05
N ILE A 367 -1.33 -4.29 18.25
CA ILE A 367 -1.23 -5.57 18.96
C ILE A 367 -2.62 -6.10 19.30
N GLY A 368 -2.69 -7.34 19.77
CA GLY A 368 -3.96 -7.88 20.22
C GLY A 368 -3.93 -9.34 20.61
N GLY A 369 -5.12 -9.91 20.78
CA GLY A 369 -5.30 -11.31 21.10
C GLY A 369 -6.67 -11.85 20.73
N TYR A 370 -6.70 -13.15 20.44
CA TYR A 370 -7.90 -13.92 20.16
C TYR A 370 -8.21 -14.84 21.33
N ASN A 371 -9.41 -14.73 21.87
CA ASN A 371 -9.93 -15.65 22.88
C ASN A 371 -11.16 -16.39 22.30
N PRO A 372 -11.05 -17.69 21.99
CA PRO A 372 -12.16 -18.47 21.41
C PRO A 372 -13.31 -18.73 22.38
N ASN A 373 -13.05 -18.67 23.69
CA ASN A 373 -14.02 -19.04 24.73
C ASN A 373 -14.76 -17.83 25.33
N GLY A 374 -14.35 -16.61 24.98
CA GLY A 374 -14.88 -15.38 25.55
C GLY A 374 -14.48 -15.15 27.00
N TRP A 375 -15.14 -14.17 27.62
CA TRP A 375 -14.77 -13.61 28.93
C TRP A 375 -15.90 -13.81 29.94
N PRO A 376 -16.09 -15.03 30.48
CA PRO A 376 -17.12 -15.27 31.47
C PRO A 376 -16.64 -14.67 32.79
N TYR A 377 -16.93 -13.40 33.10
CA TYR A 377 -16.56 -12.80 34.39
C TYR A 377 -17.43 -13.40 35.52
N ARG A 378 -17.07 -14.62 35.97
CA ARG A 378 -17.84 -15.35 36.98
C ARG A 378 -17.51 -14.84 38.37
N ASN A 379 -18.55 -14.46 39.12
CA ASN A 379 -18.46 -14.34 40.57
C ASN A 379 -18.82 -15.70 41.17
N ASN A 380 -17.82 -16.45 41.65
CA ASN A 380 -18.04 -17.77 42.26
C ASN A 380 -18.38 -17.69 43.75
N GLY A 381 -18.70 -16.50 44.30
CA GLY A 381 -19.13 -16.33 45.70
C GLY A 381 -18.02 -16.41 46.75
N TYR A 382 -16.78 -16.67 46.35
CA TYR A 382 -15.60 -16.68 47.22
C TYR A 382 -14.74 -15.43 47.01
N TYR A 383 -14.33 -14.78 48.11
CA TYR A 383 -13.31 -13.73 48.07
C TYR A 383 -12.01 -14.31 47.49
N ASN A 384 -11.50 -13.72 46.40
CA ASN A 384 -10.28 -14.13 45.66
C ASN A 384 -10.38 -15.40 44.78
N SER A 385 -11.49 -15.58 44.05
CA SER A 385 -11.49 -16.60 42.98
C SER A 385 -10.68 -16.13 41.76
N TYR A 386 -9.58 -16.82 41.47
CA TYR A 386 -8.91 -16.79 40.18
C TYR A 386 -9.05 -18.14 39.48
N TYR A 387 -9.06 -18.15 38.16
CA TYR A 387 -9.08 -19.38 37.39
C TYR A 387 -8.48 -19.18 36.00
N TRP A 388 -8.11 -20.30 35.40
CA TRP A 388 -7.62 -20.38 34.03
C TRP A 388 -8.73 -20.82 33.09
N ILE A 389 -8.84 -20.15 31.95
CA ILE A 389 -9.59 -20.67 30.80
C ILE A 389 -8.57 -21.37 29.91
N ASN A 390 -8.66 -22.71 29.87
CA ASN A 390 -7.69 -23.52 29.15
C ASN A 390 -8.09 -23.71 27.68
N THR A 391 -7.19 -23.40 26.75
CA THR A 391 -7.33 -23.65 25.31
C THR A 391 -5.99 -23.54 24.59
N MET A 392 -5.81 -24.32 23.52
CA MET A 392 -4.67 -24.20 22.60
C MET A 392 -4.98 -23.31 21.39
N GLU A 393 -6.23 -22.86 21.24
CA GLU A 393 -6.69 -22.09 20.06
C GLU A 393 -6.56 -20.58 20.25
N SER A 394 -6.25 -20.10 21.45
CA SER A 394 -5.95 -18.69 21.69
C SER A 394 -4.57 -18.33 21.14
N PHE A 395 -4.43 -17.08 20.72
CA PHE A 395 -3.15 -16.48 20.31
C PHE A 395 -3.13 -15.00 20.65
N ILE A 396 -1.93 -14.46 20.81
CA ILE A 396 -1.67 -13.01 20.82
C ILE A 396 -0.84 -12.64 19.59
N PHE A 397 -0.89 -11.38 19.18
CA PHE A 397 -0.24 -10.96 17.93
C PHE A 397 0.26 -9.53 17.96
N SER A 398 1.15 -9.22 17.01
CA SER A 398 1.54 -7.88 16.62
C SER A 398 1.47 -7.77 15.09
N LEU A 399 0.81 -6.73 14.58
CA LEU A 399 0.67 -6.46 13.14
C LEU A 399 1.64 -5.35 12.67
N GLY A 400 2.54 -4.88 13.55
CA GLY A 400 3.40 -3.73 13.28
C GLY A 400 2.61 -2.41 13.28
N ASP A 401 3.18 -1.37 12.68
CA ASP A 401 2.56 -0.04 12.51
C ASP A 401 1.61 0.04 11.30
N GLY A 402 1.32 -1.10 10.67
CA GLY A 402 0.52 -1.19 9.45
C GLY A 402 1.26 -0.84 8.15
N LYS A 403 2.51 -0.36 8.22
CA LYS A 403 3.34 0.02 7.06
C LYS A 403 4.29 -1.09 6.61
N ASP A 404 4.82 -1.89 7.54
CA ASP A 404 5.79 -2.95 7.24
C ASP A 404 5.23 -4.35 7.51
N SER A 405 5.00 -5.13 6.44
CA SER A 405 4.49 -6.50 6.51
C SER A 405 5.47 -7.48 7.18
N LYS A 406 6.77 -7.16 7.29
CA LYS A 406 7.79 -8.00 7.95
C LYS A 406 7.71 -7.98 9.47
N LYS A 407 6.89 -7.11 10.06
CA LYS A 407 6.71 -6.99 11.52
C LYS A 407 5.51 -7.78 12.05
N VAL A 408 4.80 -8.52 11.20
CA VAL A 408 3.64 -9.32 11.60
C VAL A 408 4.11 -10.56 12.39
N LYS A 409 3.66 -10.69 13.64
CA LYS A 409 4.00 -11.78 14.58
C LYS A 409 2.74 -12.38 15.16
N ILE A 410 2.72 -13.72 15.28
CA ILE A 410 1.73 -14.47 16.06
C ILE A 410 2.47 -15.27 17.13
N SER A 411 1.86 -15.37 18.31
CA SER A 411 2.34 -16.15 19.44
C SER A 411 1.18 -16.97 19.98
N ARG A 412 1.31 -18.31 20.02
CA ARG A 412 0.24 -19.20 20.49
C ARG A 412 0.50 -19.70 21.91
N VAL A 413 -0.53 -20.25 22.54
CA VAL A 413 -0.46 -20.82 23.88
C VAL A 413 0.42 -22.08 23.88
N THR A 414 1.29 -22.24 24.89
CA THR A 414 2.20 -23.39 25.01
C THR A 414 1.63 -24.53 25.87
N ASN A 415 1.03 -24.20 27.03
CA ASN A 415 0.62 -25.17 28.05
C ASN A 415 -0.90 -25.20 28.30
N GLY A 416 -1.70 -24.73 27.35
CA GLY A 416 -3.16 -24.60 27.48
C GLY A 416 -3.66 -23.44 28.36
N ASN A 417 -2.83 -22.89 29.25
CA ASN A 417 -3.14 -21.75 30.12
C ASN A 417 -3.28 -20.43 29.33
N ALA A 418 -4.42 -20.23 28.66
CA ALA A 418 -4.62 -19.13 27.72
C ALA A 418 -5.04 -17.82 28.40
N ILE A 419 -6.10 -17.85 29.21
CA ILE A 419 -6.69 -16.65 29.80
C ILE A 419 -6.66 -16.80 31.32
N TYR A 420 -6.17 -15.77 32.00
CA TYR A 420 -6.12 -15.72 33.45
C TYR A 420 -7.15 -14.73 33.98
N GLU A 421 -8.19 -15.24 34.61
CA GLU A 421 -9.24 -14.41 35.19
C GLU A 421 -9.02 -14.22 36.69
N HIS A 422 -9.10 -12.98 37.14
CA HIS A 422 -9.04 -12.62 38.55
C HIS A 422 -10.09 -11.54 38.84
N TYR A 423 -11.20 -11.96 39.45
CA TYR A 423 -12.39 -11.11 39.65
C TYR A 423 -12.07 -9.78 40.35
N ASN A 424 -11.22 -9.84 41.38
CA ASN A 424 -10.81 -8.70 42.20
C ASN A 424 -9.60 -7.92 41.65
N ALA A 425 -9.05 -8.29 40.48
CA ALA A 425 -7.87 -7.61 39.94
C ALA A 425 -8.29 -6.32 39.24
N ASN A 426 -7.41 -5.32 39.27
CA ASN A 426 -7.49 -4.12 38.42
C ASN A 426 -7.08 -4.45 36.97
N THR A 427 -7.71 -5.46 36.37
CA THR A 427 -7.35 -5.98 35.04
C THR A 427 -8.60 -6.22 34.21
N ALA A 428 -8.72 -5.58 33.05
CA ALA A 428 -9.83 -5.79 32.13
C ALA A 428 -9.73 -7.13 31.40
N LEU A 429 -8.57 -7.41 30.80
CA LEU A 429 -8.33 -8.56 29.92
C LEU A 429 -6.91 -9.08 30.19
N ASN A 430 -6.73 -10.39 30.21
CA ASN A 430 -5.45 -10.99 30.61
C ASN A 430 -5.19 -12.31 29.88
N PHE A 431 -4.29 -12.26 28.90
CA PHE A 431 -3.75 -13.42 28.23
C PHE A 431 -2.50 -13.91 28.98
N GLY A 432 -2.52 -15.18 29.39
CA GLY A 432 -1.35 -15.88 29.90
C GLY A 432 -0.80 -15.42 31.25
N ASN A 433 -1.53 -14.59 32.02
CA ASN A 433 -1.12 -14.01 33.30
C ASN A 433 0.08 -13.05 33.23
N SER A 434 0.57 -12.72 32.03
CA SER A 434 1.63 -11.74 31.81
C SER A 434 1.81 -11.39 30.33
N ASP A 435 1.47 -12.32 29.43
CA ASP A 435 1.75 -12.22 28.00
C ASP A 435 1.06 -11.03 27.33
N LEU A 436 -0.18 -10.73 27.71
CA LEU A 436 -0.85 -9.47 27.36
C LEU A 436 -1.91 -9.13 28.41
N ILE A 437 -1.66 -8.10 29.20
CA ILE A 437 -2.56 -7.61 30.27
C ILE A 437 -3.03 -6.21 29.92
N ILE A 438 -4.34 -5.99 29.99
CA ILE A 438 -4.99 -4.68 29.77
C ILE A 438 -5.63 -4.22 31.08
N ASN A 439 -5.27 -3.03 31.55
CA ASN A 439 -5.75 -2.45 32.82
C ASN A 439 -6.30 -1.03 32.61
N GLY A 440 -7.29 -0.90 31.72
CA GLY A 440 -7.89 0.39 31.37
C GLY A 440 -7.11 1.04 30.23
N ALA A 441 -6.55 2.22 30.46
CA ALA A 441 -5.79 2.98 29.45
C ALA A 441 -4.34 2.51 29.27
N ASN A 442 -3.89 1.51 30.05
CA ASN A 442 -2.53 0.98 29.98
C ASN A 442 -2.56 -0.54 29.76
N GLY A 443 -1.40 -1.09 29.46
CA GLY A 443 -1.21 -2.53 29.43
C GLY A 443 0.24 -2.94 29.63
N THR A 444 0.44 -4.23 29.83
CA THR A 444 1.76 -4.86 29.95
C THR A 444 1.87 -6.11 29.09
N CYS A 445 3.08 -6.40 28.59
CA CYS A 445 3.36 -7.55 27.73
C CYS A 445 4.67 -8.20 28.16
N ASN A 446 4.60 -9.40 28.73
CA ASN A 446 5.78 -10.17 29.15
C ASN A 446 5.53 -11.66 28.88
N LYS A 447 6.37 -12.27 28.03
CA LYS A 447 6.27 -13.70 27.69
C LYS A 447 6.23 -14.57 28.95
N GLY A 448 5.15 -15.33 29.06
CA GLY A 448 4.89 -16.33 30.09
C GLY A 448 4.42 -17.63 29.43
N ASN A 449 3.10 -17.73 29.21
CA ASN A 449 2.41 -18.92 28.72
C ASN A 449 2.27 -18.99 27.20
N TYR A 450 2.61 -17.94 26.45
CA TYR A 450 2.61 -17.93 25.00
C TYR A 450 4.03 -18.14 24.42
N GLU A 451 4.14 -18.59 23.18
CA GLU A 451 5.39 -19.03 22.54
C GLU A 451 6.48 -17.94 22.49
N SER A 452 6.09 -16.70 22.23
CA SER A 452 6.99 -15.56 22.00
C SER A 452 6.42 -14.22 22.48
N ASN A 453 7.30 -13.24 22.69
CA ASN A 453 6.93 -11.84 22.90
C ASN A 453 6.39 -11.23 21.60
N ILE A 454 5.33 -10.43 21.71
CA ILE A 454 4.76 -9.67 20.60
C ILE A 454 5.26 -8.22 20.54
N MET A 455 5.95 -7.77 21.59
CA MET A 455 6.52 -6.42 21.71
C MET A 455 7.91 -6.43 22.33
N ASP A 456 8.67 -5.38 22.06
CA ASP A 456 10.00 -5.16 22.66
C ASP A 456 9.93 -4.32 23.96
N ILE A 457 8.75 -3.77 24.28
CA ILE A 457 8.49 -3.01 25.51
C ILE A 457 7.51 -3.77 26.41
N ASN A 458 7.76 -3.70 27.72
CA ASN A 458 6.95 -4.44 28.71
C ASN A 458 5.72 -3.68 29.19
N ASN A 459 5.69 -2.35 29.05
CA ASN A 459 4.60 -1.48 29.48
C ASN A 459 4.26 -0.53 28.33
N PHE A 460 2.98 -0.22 28.16
CA PHE A 460 2.51 0.64 27.09
C PHE A 460 1.21 1.36 27.45
N SER A 461 0.98 2.48 26.78
CA SER A 461 -0.27 3.23 26.85
C SER A 461 -1.13 2.91 25.61
N ILE A 462 -2.43 2.83 25.81
CA ILE A 462 -3.39 2.58 24.73
C ILE A 462 -3.77 3.92 24.09
N GLU A 463 -3.51 4.06 22.79
CA GLU A 463 -4.04 5.17 21.98
C GLU A 463 -5.51 4.91 21.63
N GLU A 464 -5.80 3.70 21.16
CA GLU A 464 -7.14 3.26 20.78
C GLU A 464 -7.26 1.74 20.94
N MET A 465 -8.47 1.25 21.19
CA MET A 465 -8.76 -0.17 21.34
C MET A 465 -10.12 -0.53 20.76
N GLU A 466 -10.16 -1.64 20.03
CA GLU A 466 -11.40 -2.22 19.51
C GLU A 466 -11.51 -3.68 19.93
N ILE A 467 -12.73 -4.12 20.25
CA ILE A 467 -13.02 -5.51 20.55
C ILE A 467 -14.14 -5.96 19.63
N PHE A 468 -13.91 -7.08 18.97
CA PHE A 468 -14.82 -7.70 18.02
C PHE A 468 -15.32 -9.01 18.59
N ARG A 469 -16.64 -9.22 18.56
CA ARG A 469 -17.22 -10.55 18.60
C ARG A 469 -16.93 -11.22 17.26
N PHE A 470 -16.28 -12.38 17.30
CA PHE A 470 -15.84 -13.11 16.12
C PHE A 470 -16.63 -14.40 15.97
N TYR A 471 -17.19 -14.65 14.79
CA TYR A 471 -17.93 -15.88 14.51
C TYR A 471 -17.96 -16.18 13.01
N ASN A 472 -18.10 -17.47 12.71
CA ASN A 472 -18.32 -17.99 11.36
C ASN A 472 -19.82 -17.91 11.03
N ASN A 473 -20.18 -17.57 9.79
CA ASN A 473 -21.56 -17.60 9.29
C ASN A 473 -22.04 -19.02 9.01
#